data_AF-A0A2V2YMZ7-F1
#
_entry.id   AF-A0A2V2YMZ7-F1
#
_cell.length_a   1.000
_cell.length_b   1.000
_cell.length_c   1.000
_cell.angle_alpha   90.00
_cell.angle_beta   90.00
_cell.angle_gamma   90.00
#
_symmetry.space_group_name_H-M   'P 1'
#
loop_
_entity.id
_entity.type
_entity.pdbx_description
1 polymer ?
#
loop_
_entity_poly.entity_id
_entity_poly.type
_entity_poly.pdbx_seq_one_letter_code
_entity_poly.pdbx_strand_id
1 'polypeptide(L)'
;MKLKPEIVNAAGAPAAIGPYSHAAKVGNLLFTSGQIPLGPDGQLVEGGIEEQTHQVFRNLQAVLEAAGATFADVAKATVFIKDMNQFTAVNTIYGSYFGDHKPARSTVEVARLPKDVLVEIELIASVSVEQ
;
A
#
# COMPACT_ATOMS: atom_id res chain seq x y z
N MET A 1 -15.52 11.85 23.31
CA MET A 1 -16.04 11.97 21.93
C MET A 1 -15.29 10.96 21.07
N LYS A 2 -15.97 10.19 20.20
CA LYS A 2 -15.30 9.24 19.29
C LYS A 2 -14.93 9.97 18.00
N LEU A 3 -13.69 9.81 17.54
CA LEU A 3 -13.26 10.30 16.23
C LEU A 3 -13.94 9.49 15.13
N LYS A 4 -14.51 10.19 14.13
CA LYS A 4 -15.05 9.54 12.94
C LYS A 4 -13.93 9.36 11.91
N PRO A 5 -13.97 8.30 11.10
CA PRO A 5 -13.06 8.16 9.97
C PRO A 5 -13.32 9.25 8.92
N GLU A 6 -12.24 9.84 8.42
CA GLU A 6 -12.21 10.69 7.24
C GLU A 6 -11.70 9.87 6.05
N ILE A 7 -12.41 9.93 4.93
CA ILE A 7 -12.11 9.13 3.75
C ILE A 7 -11.08 9.85 2.87
N VAL A 8 -10.03 9.13 2.49
CA VAL A 8 -8.99 9.62 1.57
C VAL A 8 -9.20 8.97 0.21
N ASN A 9 -9.31 9.81 -0.82
CA ASN A 9 -9.34 9.39 -2.22
C ASN A 9 -8.11 9.94 -2.92
N ALA A 10 -7.27 9.04 -3.43
CA ALA A 10 -6.04 9.38 -4.14
C ALA A 10 -6.23 9.26 -5.66
N ALA A 11 -6.24 10.38 -6.39
CA ALA A 11 -6.43 10.40 -7.84
C ALA A 11 -5.27 9.74 -8.63
N GLY A 12 -4.07 9.68 -8.03
CA GLY A 12 -2.91 9.00 -8.62
C GLY A 12 -2.86 7.48 -8.40
N ALA A 13 -3.81 6.93 -7.63
CA ALA A 13 -3.94 5.50 -7.39
C ALA A 13 -5.08 4.92 -8.25
N PRO A 14 -5.05 3.62 -8.60
CA PRO A 14 -6.15 2.98 -9.30
C PRO A 14 -7.46 3.13 -8.54
N ALA A 15 -8.56 3.30 -9.26
CA ALA A 15 -9.89 3.35 -8.66
C ALA A 15 -10.18 2.07 -7.85
N ALA A 16 -10.87 2.22 -6.72
CA ALA A 16 -11.31 1.09 -5.92
C ALA A 16 -12.20 0.14 -6.75
N ILE A 17 -11.88 -1.16 -6.71
CA ILE A 17 -12.55 -2.21 -7.51
C ILE A 17 -13.77 -2.78 -6.75
N GLY A 18 -14.03 -2.28 -5.55
CA GLY A 18 -15.10 -2.72 -4.67
C GLY A 18 -15.56 -1.60 -3.72
N PRO A 19 -16.43 -1.91 -2.74
CA PRO A 19 -17.02 -0.93 -1.85
C PRO A 19 -16.04 -0.52 -0.72
N TYR A 20 -14.88 0.02 -1.08
CA TYR A 20 -13.85 0.50 -0.15
C TYR A 20 -13.19 1.79 -0.65
N SER A 21 -12.49 2.49 0.24
CA SER A 21 -11.77 3.75 -0.05
C SER A 21 -10.28 3.49 -0.18
N HIS A 22 -9.51 4.41 -0.78
CA HIS A 22 -8.05 4.20 -0.89
C HIS A 22 -7.36 4.20 0.49
N ALA A 23 -7.82 5.07 1.40
CA ALA A 23 -7.46 5.03 2.80
C ALA A 23 -8.54 5.68 3.67
N ALA A 24 -8.43 5.46 4.98
CA ALA A 24 -9.23 6.15 5.99
C ALA A 24 -8.31 6.70 7.10
N LYS A 25 -8.54 7.96 7.48
CA LYS A 25 -7.83 8.64 8.56
C LYS A 25 -8.68 8.67 9.82
N VAL A 26 -8.12 8.30 10.97
CA VAL A 26 -8.76 8.40 12.29
C VAL A 26 -7.77 9.03 13.26
N GLY A 27 -8.00 10.29 13.63
CA GLY A 27 -7.02 11.05 14.42
C GLY A 27 -5.72 11.22 13.65
N ASN A 28 -4.61 10.81 14.26
CA ASN A 28 -3.28 10.87 13.66
C ASN A 28 -2.87 9.57 12.93
N LEU A 29 -3.79 8.64 12.70
CA LEU A 29 -3.52 7.38 12.02
C LEU A 29 -4.19 7.35 10.66
N LEU A 30 -3.44 6.92 9.65
CA LEU A 30 -3.90 6.61 8.32
C LEU A 30 -3.85 5.10 8.12
N PHE A 31 -4.96 4.52 7.67
CA PHE A 31 -5.07 3.12 7.29
C PHE A 31 -5.27 3.05 5.77
N THR A 32 -4.31 2.52 5.02
CA THR A 32 -4.49 2.31 3.58
C THR A 32 -5.22 0.99 3.34
N SER A 33 -6.05 0.94 2.30
CA SER A 33 -6.44 -0.36 1.75
C SER A 33 -5.25 -1.04 1.08
N GLY A 34 -5.36 -2.36 0.92
CA GLY A 34 -4.38 -3.14 0.14
C GLY A 34 -4.26 -2.60 -1.28
N GLN A 35 -3.02 -2.31 -1.66
CA GLN A 35 -2.68 -1.89 -3.01
C GLN A 35 -2.19 -3.09 -3.80
N ILE A 36 -2.82 -3.31 -4.95
CA ILE A 36 -2.43 -4.29 -5.96
C ILE A 36 -1.79 -3.58 -7.17
N PRO A 37 -1.04 -4.28 -8.03
CA PRO A 37 -0.24 -3.70 -9.11
C PRO A 37 -1.04 -3.24 -10.34
N LEU A 38 -2.14 -2.52 -10.13
CA LEU A 38 -2.84 -1.84 -11.21
C LEU A 38 -2.21 -0.46 -11.48
N GLY A 39 -2.12 -0.10 -12.75
CA GLY A 39 -1.84 1.28 -13.16
C GLY A 39 -3.02 2.21 -12.85
N PRO A 40 -2.82 3.54 -12.95
CA PRO A 40 -3.90 4.52 -12.76
C PRO A 40 -5.09 4.36 -13.73
N ASP A 41 -4.85 3.71 -14.88
CA ASP A 41 -5.86 3.33 -15.87
C ASP A 41 -6.69 2.08 -15.47
N GLY A 42 -6.39 1.48 -14.32
CA GLY A 42 -7.03 0.28 -13.81
C GLY A 42 -6.56 -1.02 -14.47
N GLN A 43 -5.53 -0.97 -15.33
CA GLN A 43 -4.97 -2.16 -15.96
C GLN A 43 -3.86 -2.78 -15.12
N LEU A 44 -3.75 -4.09 -15.14
CA LEU A 44 -2.65 -4.80 -14.47
C LEU A 44 -1.35 -4.50 -15.21
N VAL A 45 -0.32 -4.08 -14.47
CA VAL A 45 1.02 -3.91 -15.06
C VAL A 45 1.54 -5.25 -15.56
N GLU A 46 2.12 -5.25 -16.76
CA GLU A 46 2.80 -6.43 -17.31
C GLU A 46 4.12 -6.70 -16.57
N GLY A 47 4.61 -7.93 -16.68
CA GLY A 47 5.85 -8.38 -16.04
C GLY A 47 5.62 -9.34 -14.88
N GLY A 48 6.64 -9.47 -14.05
CA GLY A 48 6.69 -10.37 -12.91
C GLY A 48 6.54 -9.65 -11.58
N ILE A 49 7.09 -10.28 -10.54
CA ILE A 49 6.99 -9.79 -9.17
C ILE A 49 7.64 -8.42 -8.99
N GLU A 50 8.69 -8.12 -9.75
CA GLU A 50 9.43 -6.87 -9.60
C GLU A 50 8.60 -5.68 -10.12
N GLU A 51 8.08 -5.77 -11.34
CA GLU A 51 7.22 -4.75 -11.94
C GLU A 51 5.96 -4.53 -11.12
N GLN A 52 5.36 -5.62 -10.64
CA GLN A 52 4.18 -5.56 -9.78
C GLN A 52 4.49 -4.91 -8.43
N THR A 53 5.59 -5.28 -7.77
CA THR A 53 5.99 -4.68 -6.49
C THR A 53 6.22 -3.18 -6.65
N HIS A 54 6.92 -2.76 -7.71
CA HIS A 54 7.09 -1.33 -8.01
C HIS A 54 5.76 -0.60 -8.23
N GLN A 55 4.81 -1.22 -8.94
CA GLN A 55 3.50 -0.60 -9.14
C GLN A 55 2.70 -0.47 -7.83
N VAL A 56 2.74 -1.49 -6.97
CA VAL A 56 2.13 -1.42 -5.64
C VAL A 56 2.69 -0.25 -4.83
N PHE A 57 4.01 -0.04 -4.86
CA PHE A 57 4.63 1.09 -4.16
C PHE A 57 4.29 2.45 -4.77
N ARG A 58 4.17 2.57 -6.10
CA ARG A 58 3.68 3.81 -6.74
C ARG A 58 2.26 4.13 -6.29
N ASN A 59 1.40 3.12 -6.19
CA ASN A 59 0.03 3.30 -5.72
C ASN A 59 0.00 3.73 -4.24
N LEU A 60 0.78 3.06 -3.38
CA LEU A 60 0.91 3.42 -1.97
C LEU A 60 1.45 4.85 -1.78
N GLN A 61 2.42 5.26 -2.58
CA GLN A 61 2.94 6.62 -2.57
C GLN A 61 1.83 7.63 -2.86
N ALA A 62 1.04 7.43 -3.92
CA ALA A 62 -0.08 8.31 -4.24
C ALA A 62 -1.13 8.37 -3.12
N VAL A 63 -1.38 7.25 -2.42
CA VAL A 63 -2.30 7.20 -1.28
C VAL A 63 -1.75 7.95 -0.07
N LEU A 64 -0.47 7.79 0.26
CA LEU A 64 0.20 8.52 1.33
C LEU A 64 0.20 10.03 1.05
N GLU A 65 0.58 10.43 -0.16
CA GLU A 65 0.61 11.84 -0.59
C GLU A 65 -0.77 12.50 -0.52
N ALA A 66 -1.84 11.79 -0.91
CA ALA A 66 -3.22 12.28 -0.80
C ALA A 66 -3.67 12.53 0.66
N ALA A 67 -2.98 11.92 1.63
CA ALA A 67 -3.19 12.13 3.06
C ALA A 67 -2.13 13.05 3.70
N GLY A 68 -1.24 13.66 2.91
CA GLY A 68 -0.15 14.49 3.41
C GLY A 68 0.95 13.70 4.15
N ALA A 69 1.10 12.42 3.83
CA ALA A 69 2.09 11.51 4.40
C ALA A 69 3.15 11.10 3.38
N THR A 70 4.24 10.52 3.89
CA THR A 70 5.30 9.91 3.09
C THR A 70 5.63 8.50 3.61
N PHE A 71 6.52 7.78 2.93
CA PHE A 71 6.98 6.49 3.43
C PHE A 71 7.69 6.57 4.79
N ALA A 72 8.27 7.73 5.15
CA ALA A 72 8.91 7.94 6.45
C ALA A 72 7.89 7.94 7.61
N ASP A 73 6.61 8.19 7.32
CA ASP A 73 5.55 8.25 8.33
C ASP A 73 4.89 6.88 8.58
N VAL A 74 5.26 5.86 7.80
CA VAL A 74 4.70 4.52 7.91
C VAL A 74 5.16 3.85 9.21
N ALA A 75 4.20 3.40 10.02
CA ALA A 75 4.47 2.66 11.25
C ALA A 75 4.46 1.14 11.03
N LYS A 76 3.57 0.64 10.16
CA LYS A 76 3.37 -0.79 9.91
C LYS A 76 3.09 -1.05 8.43
N ALA A 77 3.66 -2.12 7.89
CA ALA A 77 3.30 -2.71 6.61
C ALA A 77 2.83 -4.16 6.78
N THR A 78 1.80 -4.56 6.04
CA THR A 78 1.45 -5.98 5.85
C THR A 78 1.64 -6.32 4.38
N VAL A 79 2.45 -7.35 4.10
CA VAL A 79 2.81 -7.76 2.74
C VAL A 79 2.24 -9.15 2.50
N PHE A 80 1.38 -9.27 1.50
CA PHE A 80 0.82 -10.52 1.03
C PHE A 80 1.47 -10.89 -0.30
N ILE A 81 2.03 -12.08 -0.40
CA ILE A 81 2.63 -12.59 -1.65
C ILE A 81 1.98 -13.90 -2.06
N LYS A 82 1.89 -14.16 -3.36
CA LYS A 82 1.32 -15.39 -3.91
C LYS A 82 2.28 -16.58 -3.82
N ASP A 83 3.58 -16.32 -3.80
CA ASP A 83 4.64 -17.33 -3.77
C ASP A 83 5.84 -16.83 -2.93
N MET A 84 6.12 -17.51 -1.81
CA MET A 84 7.21 -17.19 -0.89
C MET A 84 8.59 -17.35 -1.51
N ASN A 85 8.73 -18.09 -2.61
CA ASN A 85 9.99 -18.17 -3.36
C ASN A 85 10.39 -16.80 -3.95
N GLN A 86 9.44 -15.86 -4.09
CA GLN A 86 9.70 -14.51 -4.59
C GLN A 86 10.04 -13.49 -3.49
N PHE A 87 10.10 -13.91 -2.21
CA PHE A 87 10.30 -13.05 -1.06
C PHE A 87 11.56 -12.18 -1.15
N THR A 88 12.66 -12.71 -1.66
CA THR A 88 13.92 -11.96 -1.81
C THR A 88 13.76 -10.79 -2.78
N ALA A 89 13.12 -11.00 -3.93
CA ALA A 89 12.89 -9.95 -4.92
C ALA A 89 12.00 -8.83 -4.34
N VAL A 90 10.90 -9.21 -3.67
CA VAL A 90 10.00 -8.27 -2.99
C VAL A 90 10.76 -7.46 -1.93
N ASN A 91 11.63 -8.10 -1.14
CA ASN A 91 12.38 -7.42 -0.08
C ASN A 91 13.39 -6.40 -0.60
N THR A 92 14.06 -6.71 -1.71
CA THR A 92 15.02 -5.78 -2.33
C THR A 92 14.31 -4.48 -2.71
N ILE A 93 13.18 -4.59 -3.40
CA ILE A 93 12.38 -3.43 -3.83
C ILE A 93 11.75 -2.73 -2.63
N TYR A 94 11.16 -3.48 -1.70
CA TYR A 94 10.62 -2.94 -0.45
C TYR A 94 11.66 -2.09 0.28
N GLY A 95 12.87 -2.61 0.43
CA GLY A 95 13.98 -1.90 1.07
C GLY A 95 14.33 -0.60 0.36
N SER A 96 14.30 -0.56 -0.97
CA SER A 96 14.63 0.66 -1.72
C SER A 96 13.62 1.80 -1.52
N TYR A 97 12.33 1.48 -1.34
CA TYR A 97 11.30 2.50 -1.09
C TYR A 97 11.34 3.08 0.32
N PHE A 98 11.74 2.27 1.31
CA PHE A 98 11.84 2.72 2.69
C PHE A 98 13.21 3.33 3.05
N GLY A 99 14.25 3.12 2.23
CA GLY A 99 15.58 3.68 2.48
C GLY A 99 16.13 3.23 3.83
N ASP A 100 16.43 4.17 4.73
CA ASP A 100 16.87 3.88 6.10
C ASP A 100 15.70 3.59 7.06
N HIS A 101 14.50 4.08 6.77
CA HIS A 101 13.30 3.82 7.57
C HIS A 101 12.94 2.33 7.54
N LYS A 102 12.47 1.79 8.66
CA LYS A 102 12.12 0.37 8.83
C LYS A 102 10.82 0.25 9.62
N PRO A 103 9.65 0.33 8.98
CA PRO A 103 8.38 0.14 9.69
C PRO A 103 8.28 -1.29 10.24
N ALA A 104 7.44 -1.48 11.26
CA ALA A 104 7.06 -2.82 11.67
C ALA A 104 6.46 -3.56 10.47
N ARG A 105 6.68 -4.88 10.36
CA ARG A 105 6.24 -5.64 9.18
C ARG A 105 5.79 -7.05 9.50
N SER A 106 4.77 -7.49 8.77
CA SER A 106 4.40 -8.91 8.63
C SER A 106 4.38 -9.25 7.15
N THR A 107 4.88 -10.43 6.80
CA THR A 107 4.83 -10.95 5.42
C THR A 107 4.33 -12.38 5.44
N VAL A 108 3.34 -12.70 4.60
CA VAL A 108 2.74 -14.03 4.51
C VAL A 108 2.52 -14.41 3.05
N GLU A 109 2.67 -15.70 2.77
CA GLU A 109 2.14 -16.27 1.53
C GLU A 109 0.62 -16.48 1.70
N VAL A 110 -0.15 -16.18 0.66
CA VAL A 110 -1.61 -16.38 0.65
C VAL A 110 -2.04 -17.20 -0.56
N ALA A 111 -3.15 -17.92 -0.41
CA ALA A 111 -3.65 -18.83 -1.45
C ALA A 111 -3.99 -18.13 -2.77
N ARG A 112 -4.53 -16.90 -2.71
CA ARG A 112 -4.89 -16.10 -3.89
C ARG A 112 -5.10 -14.64 -3.52
N LEU A 113 -4.72 -13.74 -4.42
CA LEU A 113 -4.96 -12.30 -4.33
C LEU A 113 -6.00 -11.84 -5.37
N PRO A 114 -6.69 -10.70 -5.15
CA PRO A 114 -7.59 -10.11 -6.14
C PRO A 114 -6.90 -9.97 -7.51
N LYS A 115 -7.62 -10.25 -8.60
CA LYS A 115 -7.09 -10.22 -9.98
C LYS A 115 -5.88 -11.14 -10.23
N ASP A 116 -5.65 -12.13 -9.36
CA ASP A 116 -4.56 -13.12 -9.48
C ASP A 116 -3.14 -12.56 -9.45
N VAL A 117 -2.98 -11.33 -8.95
CA VAL A 117 -1.69 -10.65 -8.82
C VAL A 117 -0.72 -11.39 -7.88
N LEU A 118 0.55 -11.03 -7.95
CA LEU A 118 1.63 -11.70 -7.21
C LEU A 118 1.88 -11.09 -5.83
N VAL A 119 1.50 -9.82 -5.64
CA VAL A 119 1.75 -9.08 -4.40
C VAL A 119 0.64 -8.06 -4.12
N GLU A 120 0.30 -7.92 -2.85
CA GLU A 120 -0.58 -6.89 -2.30
C GLU A 120 0.03 -6.35 -1.01
N ILE A 121 0.02 -5.02 -0.82
CA ILE A 121 0.59 -4.38 0.38
C ILE A 121 -0.37 -3.33 0.93
N GLU A 122 -0.57 -3.36 2.25
CA GLU A 122 -1.26 -2.32 3.01
C GLU A 122 -0.32 -1.68 4.04
N LEU A 123 -0.59 -0.43 4.39
CA LEU A 123 0.20 0.36 5.31
C LEU A 123 -0.67 1.01 6.39
N ILE A 124 -0.07 1.20 7.56
CA ILE A 124 -0.55 2.12 8.59
C ILE A 124 0.52 3.19 8.77
N ALA A 125 0.12 4.46 8.64
CA ALA A 125 1.02 5.60 8.75
C ALA A 125 0.52 6.62 9.79
N SER A 126 1.46 7.40 10.32
CA SER A 126 1.15 8.60 11.08
C SER A 126 0.82 9.74 10.11
N VAL A 127 -0.15 10.57 10.48
CA VAL A 127 -0.51 11.78 9.74
C VAL A 127 -0.76 12.92 10.71
N SER A 128 -0.55 14.15 10.24
CA SER A 128 -0.87 15.35 11.00
C SER A 128 -2.37 15.42 11.30
N VAL A 129 -2.68 15.88 12.51
CA VAL A 129 -4.05 16.27 12.88
C VAL A 129 -4.14 17.77 12.65
N GLU A 130 -5.02 18.21 11.76
CA GLU A 130 -5.38 19.64 11.73
C GLU A 130 -6.04 19.97 13.07
N GLN A 131 -5.52 21.00 13.75
CA GLN A 131 -6.02 21.46 15.06
C GLN A 131 -7.41 22.09 14.95
#